data_AF-A0A2D4H232-F1
#
_entry.id   AF-A0A2D4H232-F1
#
_cell.length_a   1.000
_cell.length_b   1.000
_cell.length_c   1.000
_cell.angle_alpha   90.00
_cell.angle_beta   90.00
_cell.angle_gamma   90.00
#
_symmetry.space_group_name_H-M   'P 1'
#
loop_
_entity.id
_entity.type
_entity.pdbx_description
1 polymer ?
#
loop_
_entity_poly.entity_id
_entity_poly.type
_entity_poly.pdbx_seq_one_letter_code
_entity_poly.pdbx_strand_id
1 'polypeptide(L)'
;FNLDKTIFFFIAGRYEYSNKGADIFLEALARLNYLLRVNGSQITVVAFFIMPARTNNFNVETLKGQAVRKQLWDTANAVKEKFGKKLYESLLVGNLPDINKMLDKEDFTMMKRAIFATQVWDMKKKNLEKHWS
;
A
#
# COMPACT_ATOMS: atom_id res chain seq x y z
N PHE A 1 1.34 -2.16 -10.75
CA PHE A 1 1.50 -3.09 -9.61
C PHE A 1 0.17 -3.79 -9.41
N ASN A 2 0.14 -5.12 -9.44
CA ASN A 2 -1.07 -5.93 -9.24
C ASN A 2 -0.79 -6.96 -8.14
N LEU A 3 -1.55 -6.93 -7.06
CA LEU A 3 -1.38 -7.84 -5.91
C LEU A 3 -1.62 -9.30 -6.29
N ASP A 4 -2.53 -9.58 -7.22
CA ASP A 4 -2.83 -10.95 -7.68
C ASP A 4 -1.68 -11.57 -8.46
N LYS A 5 -0.79 -10.74 -9.00
CA LYS A 5 0.43 -11.15 -9.71
C LYS A 5 1.69 -10.85 -8.89
N THR A 6 1.55 -10.65 -7.59
CA THR A 6 2.68 -10.37 -6.70
C THR A 6 3.04 -11.60 -5.87
N ILE A 7 4.32 -11.97 -5.91
CA ILE A 7 4.88 -13.03 -5.07
C ILE A 7 5.73 -12.40 -3.98
N PHE A 8 5.52 -12.82 -2.74
CA PHE A 8 6.25 -12.35 -1.58
C PHE A 8 7.35 -13.32 -1.21
N PHE A 9 8.60 -12.86 -1.23
CA PHE A 9 9.74 -13.58 -0.68
C PHE A 9 10.17 -12.96 0.65
N PHE A 10 10.77 -13.75 1.51
CA PHE A 10 11.36 -13.25 2.74
C PHE A 10 12.61 -14.03 3.12
N ILE A 11 13.55 -13.32 3.73
CA ILE A 11 14.70 -13.89 4.43
C ILE A 11 14.71 -13.33 5.84
N ALA A 12 14.88 -14.20 6.83
CA ALA A 12 14.81 -13.82 8.24
C ALA A 12 15.93 -14.46 9.05
N GLY A 13 16.41 -13.75 10.07
CA GLY A 13 17.44 -14.27 10.98
C GLY A 13 18.21 -13.15 11.68
N ARG A 14 19.23 -13.53 12.45
CA ARG A 14 20.21 -12.54 12.94
C ARG A 14 20.92 -11.89 11.75
N TYR A 15 21.39 -10.66 11.93
CA TYR A 15 22.15 -9.93 10.90
C TYR A 15 23.56 -10.51 10.75
N GLU A 16 23.63 -11.69 10.15
CA GLU A 16 24.86 -12.37 9.75
C GLU A 16 24.82 -12.51 8.23
N TYR A 17 25.20 -11.42 7.54
CA TYR A 17 24.98 -11.21 6.10
C TYR A 17 25.38 -12.42 5.23
N SER A 18 26.56 -12.99 5.44
CA SER A 18 27.01 -14.15 4.66
C SER A 18 26.55 -15.50 5.25
N ASN A 19 26.56 -15.67 6.58
CA ASN A 19 26.15 -16.96 7.18
C ASN A 19 24.67 -17.28 6.96
N LYS A 20 23.84 -16.24 6.83
CA LYS A 20 22.42 -16.40 6.47
C LYS A 20 22.17 -16.29 4.97
N GLY A 21 23.21 -16.10 4.17
CA GLY A 21 23.12 -16.04 2.70
C GLY A 21 22.33 -14.83 2.19
N ALA A 22 22.31 -13.71 2.93
CA ALA A 22 21.63 -12.49 2.52
C ALA A 22 22.31 -11.85 1.30
N ASP A 23 23.64 -11.99 1.17
CA ASP A 23 24.43 -11.65 -0.01
C ASP A 23 23.96 -12.42 -1.25
N ILE A 24 23.92 -13.74 -1.16
CA ILE A 24 23.52 -14.62 -2.26
C ILE A 24 22.05 -14.37 -2.62
N PHE A 25 21.19 -14.18 -1.62
CA PHE A 25 19.78 -13.88 -1.83
C PHE A 25 19.59 -12.56 -2.58
N LEU A 26 20.31 -11.50 -2.21
CA LEU A 26 20.26 -10.21 -2.91
C LEU A 26 20.76 -10.31 -4.36
N GLU A 27 21.88 -11.00 -4.58
CA GLU A 27 22.44 -11.23 -5.92
C GLU A 27 21.46 -12.05 -6.79
N ALA A 28 20.83 -13.08 -6.22
CA ALA A 28 19.82 -13.88 -6.91
C ALA A 28 18.58 -13.04 -7.29
N LEU A 29 18.13 -12.13 -6.41
CA LEU A 29 17.04 -11.20 -6.70
C LEU A 29 17.40 -10.23 -7.84
N ALA A 30 18.64 -9.75 -7.91
CA ALA A 30 19.10 -8.89 -9.00
C ALA A 30 19.03 -9.61 -10.36
N ARG A 31 19.50 -10.87 -10.40
CA ARG A 31 19.42 -11.72 -11.61
C ARG A 31 17.98 -12.06 -11.97
N LEU A 32 17.14 -12.37 -10.97
CA LEU A 32 15.72 -12.61 -11.17
C LEU A 32 15.03 -11.37 -11.77
N ASN A 33 15.34 -10.17 -11.25
CA ASN A 33 14.80 -8.92 -11.80
C ASN A 33 15.16 -8.73 -13.27
N TYR A 34 16.43 -9.00 -13.64
CA TYR A 34 16.85 -8.98 -15.05
C TYR A 34 16.03 -9.98 -15.89
N LEU A 35 15.92 -11.23 -15.44
CA LEU A 35 15.17 -12.26 -16.16
C LEU A 35 13.69 -11.91 -16.33
N LEU A 36 13.03 -11.41 -15.28
CA LEU A 36 11.63 -11.00 -15.36
C LEU A 36 11.42 -9.87 -16.38
N ARG A 37 12.34 -8.90 -16.42
CA ARG A 37 12.28 -7.78 -17.38
C ARG A 37 12.49 -8.24 -18.81
N VAL A 38 13.53 -9.05 -19.08
CA VAL A 38 13.84 -9.55 -20.43
C VAL A 38 12.73 -10.46 -20.98
N ASN A 39 12.11 -11.25 -20.11
CA ASN A 39 10.99 -12.12 -20.49
C ASN A 39 9.62 -11.39 -20.53
N GLY A 40 9.58 -10.07 -20.27
CA GLY A 40 8.33 -9.31 -20.26
C GLY A 40 7.31 -9.82 -19.23
N SER A 41 7.79 -10.40 -18.12
CA SER A 41 6.93 -11.01 -17.11
C SER A 41 6.07 -9.94 -16.42
N GLN A 42 4.80 -10.27 -16.21
CA GLN A 42 3.86 -9.43 -15.45
C GLN A 42 3.91 -9.72 -13.94
N ILE A 43 4.73 -10.68 -13.50
CA ILE A 43 4.90 -11.02 -12.10
C ILE A 43 5.71 -9.93 -11.40
N THR A 44 5.23 -9.48 -10.25
CA THR A 44 5.99 -8.62 -9.35
C THR A 44 6.53 -9.44 -8.19
N VAL A 45 7.80 -9.26 -7.83
CA VAL A 45 8.39 -9.87 -6.63
C VAL A 45 8.64 -8.79 -5.59
N VAL A 46 8.15 -9.01 -4.37
CA VAL A 46 8.43 -8.17 -3.20
C VAL A 46 9.21 -9.02 -2.21
N ALA A 47 10.47 -8.64 -1.94
CA ALA A 47 11.35 -9.37 -1.04
C ALA A 47 11.54 -8.61 0.28
N PHE A 48 11.27 -9.27 1.41
CA PHE A 48 11.45 -8.72 2.75
C PHE A 48 12.74 -9.24 3.39
N PHE A 49 13.56 -8.33 3.91
CA PHE A 49 14.73 -8.64 4.75
C PHE A 49 14.37 -8.40 6.21
N ILE A 50 14.16 -9.48 6.95
CA ILE A 50 13.76 -9.45 8.37
C ILE A 50 14.98 -9.81 9.22
N MET A 51 15.95 -8.90 9.24
CA MET A 51 17.21 -9.08 9.95
C MET A 51 17.47 -7.90 10.88
N PRO A 52 17.37 -8.08 12.22
CA PRO A 52 17.59 -7.01 13.17
C PRO A 52 19.03 -6.48 13.08
N ALA A 53 19.19 -5.22 12.68
CA ALA A 53 20.45 -4.50 12.65
C ALA A 53 20.42 -3.34 13.67
N ARG A 54 21.59 -2.75 13.99
CA ARG A 54 21.61 -1.51 14.78
C ARG A 54 20.98 -0.38 13.95
N THR A 55 19.77 0.05 14.31
CA THR A 55 19.05 1.15 13.64
C THR A 55 18.96 2.37 14.55
N ASN A 56 19.19 3.58 14.02
CA ASN A 56 18.78 4.81 14.68
C ASN A 56 17.32 5.10 14.29
N ASN A 57 16.37 4.65 15.13
CA ASN A 57 14.94 4.92 15.04
C ASN A 57 14.20 4.44 13.77
N PHE A 58 12.87 4.40 13.86
CA PHE A 58 11.97 4.12 12.73
C PHE A 58 12.16 5.16 11.62
N ASN A 59 12.19 4.73 10.36
CA ASN A 59 12.15 5.65 9.23
C ASN A 59 10.83 6.44 9.27
N VAL A 60 10.94 7.75 9.54
CA VAL A 60 9.82 8.70 9.63
C VAL A 60 8.98 8.68 8.35
N GLU A 61 9.58 8.39 7.20
CA GLU A 61 8.87 8.28 5.92
C GLU A 61 7.96 7.04 5.85
N THR A 62 8.43 5.91 6.37
CA THR A 62 7.63 4.68 6.45
C THR A 62 6.43 4.87 7.39
N LEU A 63 6.65 5.53 8.53
CA LEU A 63 5.57 5.87 9.47
C LEU A 63 4.52 6.79 8.85
N LYS A 64 4.96 7.82 8.10
CA LYS A 64 4.05 8.72 7.37
C LYS A 64 3.27 7.98 6.29
N GLY A 65 3.91 7.10 5.52
CA GLY A 65 3.24 6.29 4.50
C GLY A 65 2.18 5.35 5.05
N GLN A 66 2.44 4.74 6.21
CA GLN A 66 1.46 3.92 6.92
C GLN A 66 0.29 4.75 7.44
N ALA A 67 0.55 5.93 8.02
CA ALA A 67 -0.49 6.82 8.50
C ALA A 67 -1.43 7.30 7.38
N VAL A 68 -0.88 7.68 6.22
CA VAL A 68 -1.66 8.09 5.04
C VAL A 68 -2.53 6.96 4.51
N ARG A 69 -1.99 5.73 4.42
CA ARG A 69 -2.79 4.55 4.03
C ARG A 69 -3.91 4.24 5.02
N LYS A 70 -3.61 4.31 6.32
CA LYS A 70 -4.61 4.09 7.37
C LYS A 70 -5.74 5.11 7.26
N GLN A 71 -5.41 6.40 7.06
CA GLN A 71 -6.41 7.44 6.88
C GLN A 71 -7.33 7.19 5.67
N LEU A 72 -6.76 6.73 4.54
CA LEU A 72 -7.55 6.36 3.37
C LEU A 72 -8.51 5.20 3.66
N TRP A 73 -8.02 4.16 4.33
CA TRP A 73 -8.82 3.00 4.76
C TRP A 73 -9.94 3.39 5.73
N ASP A 74 -9.63 4.19 6.74
CA ASP A 74 -10.59 4.67 7.74
C ASP A 74 -11.68 5.51 7.09
N THR A 75 -11.32 6.39 6.13
CA THR A 75 -12.28 7.18 5.34
C THR A 75 -13.23 6.29 4.55
N ALA A 76 -12.70 5.26 3.87
CA ALA A 76 -13.53 4.33 3.09
C ALA A 76 -14.50 3.55 3.99
N ASN A 77 -14.06 3.11 5.17
CA ASN A 77 -14.93 2.42 6.11
C ASN A 77 -16.02 3.32 6.69
N ALA A 78 -15.71 4.57 7.03
CA ALA A 78 -16.71 5.52 7.52
C ALA A 78 -17.82 5.76 6.48
N VAL A 79 -17.44 5.95 5.21
CA VAL A 79 -18.40 6.11 4.10
C VAL A 79 -19.23 4.84 3.91
N LYS A 80 -18.62 3.66 3.97
CA LYS A 80 -19.29 2.36 3.87
C LYS A 80 -20.33 2.16 4.98
N GLU A 81 -19.99 2.49 6.23
CA GLU A 81 -20.91 2.36 7.37
C GLU A 81 -22.10 3.30 7.25
N LYS A 82 -21.86 4.57 6.89
CA LYS A 82 -22.92 5.55 6.67
C LYS A 82 -23.84 5.15 5.51
N PHE A 83 -23.27 4.67 4.42
CA PHE A 83 -24.01 4.11 3.29
C PHE A 83 -24.88 2.92 3.73
N GLY A 84 -24.30 1.96 4.45
CA GLY A 84 -25.00 0.78 4.94
C GLY A 84 -26.19 1.13 5.84
N LYS A 85 -26.03 2.15 6.70
CA LYS A 85 -27.12 2.66 7.55
C LYS A 85 -28.29 3.23 6.73
N LYS A 86 -28.01 4.13 5.78
CA LYS A 86 -29.05 4.72 4.91
C LYS A 86 -29.74 3.68 4.03
N LEU A 87 -28.95 2.71 3.53
CA LEU A 87 -29.46 1.59 2.77
C LEU A 87 -30.48 0.81 3.60
N TYR A 88 -30.11 0.43 4.82
CA TYR A 88 -30.97 -0.29 5.75
C TYR A 88 -32.26 0.50 6.08
N GLU A 89 -32.14 1.80 6.37
CA GLU A 89 -33.28 2.67 6.65
C GLU A 89 -34.25 2.77 5.46
N SER A 90 -33.75 2.90 4.23
CA SER A 90 -34.59 2.94 3.03
C SER A 90 -35.36 1.64 2.82
N LEU A 91 -34.68 0.50 3.00
CA LEU A 91 -35.29 -0.82 2.86
C LEU A 91 -36.36 -1.07 3.92
N LEU A 92 -36.15 -0.61 5.16
CA LEU A 92 -37.15 -0.71 6.24
C LEU A 92 -38.45 0.04 5.93
N VAL A 93 -38.36 1.15 5.20
CA VAL A 93 -39.53 1.95 4.78
C VAL A 93 -40.21 1.35 3.53
N GLY A 94 -39.65 0.27 2.96
CA GLY A 94 -40.17 -0.40 1.76
C GLY A 94 -39.82 0.31 0.45
N ASN A 95 -38.88 1.26 0.48
CA ASN A 95 -38.45 2.02 -0.68
C ASN A 95 -37.12 1.50 -1.22
N LEU A 96 -37.02 1.40 -2.55
CA LEU A 96 -35.73 1.15 -3.19
C LEU A 96 -34.80 2.36 -2.96
N PRO A 97 -33.56 2.12 -2.49
CA PRO A 97 -32.62 3.18 -2.20
C PRO A 97 -32.12 3.84 -3.49
N ASP A 98 -32.25 5.17 -3.56
CA ASP A 98 -31.65 5.97 -4.63
C ASP A 98 -30.16 6.15 -4.35
N ILE A 99 -29.32 5.49 -5.16
CA ILE A 99 -27.85 5.49 -5.04
C ILE A 99 -27.28 6.91 -4.98
N ASN A 100 -27.88 7.87 -5.70
CA ASN A 100 -27.40 9.25 -5.72
C ASN A 100 -27.63 10.01 -4.40
N LYS A 101 -28.55 9.51 -3.55
CA LYS A 101 -28.87 10.08 -2.23
C LYS A 101 -28.19 9.31 -1.09
N MET A 102 -27.59 8.16 -1.39
CA MET A 102 -26.89 7.36 -0.38
C MET A 102 -25.54 7.98 0.01
N LEU A 103 -24.88 8.67 -0.93
CA LEU A 103 -23.63 9.39 -0.69
C LEU A 103 -23.86 10.91 -0.72
N ASP A 104 -23.48 11.59 0.34
CA ASP A 104 -23.63 13.05 0.44
C ASP A 104 -22.40 13.77 -0.13
N LYS A 105 -22.55 15.06 -0.45
CA LYS A 105 -21.43 15.91 -0.90
C LYS A 105 -20.24 15.90 0.07
N GLU A 106 -20.51 15.76 1.36
CA GLU A 106 -19.48 15.65 2.39
C GLU A 106 -18.65 14.37 2.24
N ASP A 107 -19.30 13.23 1.97
CA ASP A 107 -18.63 11.94 1.76
C ASP A 107 -17.69 12.02 0.55
N PHE A 108 -18.14 12.65 -0.55
CA PHE A 108 -17.30 12.93 -1.71
C PHE A 108 -16.11 13.84 -1.39
N THR A 109 -16.31 14.84 -0.54
CA THR A 109 -15.24 15.76 -0.14
C THR A 109 -14.20 15.06 0.71
N MET A 110 -14.61 14.21 1.65
CA MET A 110 -13.72 13.39 2.48
C MET A 110 -12.90 12.42 1.62
N MET A 111 -13.54 11.69 0.71
CA MET A 111 -12.83 10.78 -0.21
C MET A 111 -11.81 11.51 -1.09
N LYS A 112 -12.17 12.66 -1.66
CA LYS A 112 -11.23 13.49 -2.46
C LYS A 112 -10.02 13.94 -1.64
N ARG A 113 -10.22 14.35 -0.39
CA ARG A 113 -9.14 14.73 0.53
C ARG A 113 -8.19 13.54 0.81
N ALA A 114 -8.75 12.36 1.06
CA ALA A 114 -7.96 11.16 1.31
C ALA A 114 -7.13 10.72 0.09
N ILE A 115 -7.71 10.82 -1.12
CA ILE A 115 -6.98 10.57 -2.39
C ILE A 115 -5.84 11.58 -2.56
N PHE A 116 -6.10 12.86 -2.36
CA PHE A 116 -5.09 13.91 -2.52
C PHE A 116 -3.92 13.73 -1.54
N ALA A 117 -4.20 13.39 -0.27
CA ALA A 117 -3.17 13.10 0.71
C ALA A 117 -2.27 11.92 0.28
N THR A 118 -2.84 10.92 -0.37
CA THR A 118 -2.12 9.75 -0.90
C THR A 118 -1.25 10.15 -2.11
N GLN A 119 -1.79 10.91 -3.06
CA GLN A 119 -1.07 11.36 -4.26
C GLN A 119 0.10 12.29 -3.95
N VAL A 120 -0.09 13.23 -3.01
CA VAL A 120 0.98 14.14 -2.57
C VAL A 120 2.14 13.37 -1.95
N TRP A 121 1.84 12.31 -1.19
CA TRP A 121 2.88 11.45 -0.62
C TRP A 121 3.64 10.69 -1.71
N ASP A 122 2.95 10.08 -2.67
CA ASP A 122 3.56 9.38 -3.80
C ASP A 122 4.45 10.31 -4.66
N MET A 123 4.04 11.57 -4.88
CA MET A 123 4.86 12.56 -5.59
C MET A 123 6.13 12.94 -4.82
N LYS A 124 6.04 13.14 -3.50
CA LYS A 124 7.22 13.41 -2.67
C LYS A 124 8.21 12.24 -2.70
N LYS A 125 7.71 11.00 -2.66
CA LYS A 125 8.55 9.80 -2.74
C LYS A 125 9.29 9.68 -4.07
N LYS A 126 8.60 9.86 -5.21
CA LYS A 126 9.23 9.81 -6.55
C LYS A 126 10.32 10.86 -6.75
N ASN A 127 10.18 12.05 -6.15
CA ASN A 127 11.19 13.10 -6.26
C ASN A 127 12.45 12.81 -5.43
N LEU A 128 12.33 12.09 -4.32
CA LEU A 128 13.48 11.65 -3.52
C LEU A 128 14.25 10.52 -4.21
N GLU A 129 13.56 9.58 -4.85
CA GLU A 129 14.20 8.48 -5.61
C GLU A 129 15.00 8.98 -6.83
N LYS A 130 14.59 10.09 -7.44
CA LYS A 130 15.32 10.75 -8.54
C LYS A 130 16.65 11.40 -8.13
N HIS A 131 16.89 11.66 -6.85
CA HIS A 131 18.16 12.22 -6.37
C HIS A 131 19.27 11.15 -6.20
N TRP A 132 18.92 9.87 -6.32
CA TRP A 132 19.83 8.73 -6.19
C TRP A 132 19.95 7.90 -7.47
N SER A 133 19.48 8.43 -8.61
CA SER A 133 19.55 7.81 -9.94
C SER A 133 20.62 8.48 -10.80
#